data_AF-W4QRJ3-F1
#
_entry.id   AF-W4QRJ3-F1
#
_cell.length_a   1.000
_cell.length_b   1.000
_cell.length_c   1.000
_cell.angle_alpha   90.00
_cell.angle_beta   90.00
_cell.angle_gamma   90.00
#
_symmetry.space_group_name_H-M   'P 1'
#
loop_
_entity.id
_entity.type
_entity.pdbx_description
1 polymer ?
#
loop_
_entity_poly.entity_id
_entity_poly.type
_entity_poly.pdbx_seq_one_letter_code
_entity_poly.pdbx_strand_id
1 'polypeptide(L)'
;MSLYYLDDFSLGEIAEEFEVSRQAVYDNIKRTETMLEDYEDKLMLLMKFERRTELVAEMKLAMENNATPEEIMSLIDTLEKLD
;
A
#
# COMPACT_ATOMS: atom_id res chain seq x y z
N MET A 1 5.46 8.77 -11.95
CA MET A 1 6.11 7.99 -10.88
C MET A 1 6.56 6.61 -11.33
N SER A 2 5.82 5.87 -12.19
CA SER A 2 6.26 4.56 -12.73
C SER A 2 7.69 4.60 -13.27
N LEU A 3 7.97 5.55 -14.17
CA LEU A 3 9.28 5.62 -14.81
C LEU A 3 10.44 5.73 -13.81
N TYR A 4 10.27 6.46 -12.71
CA TYR A 4 11.32 6.63 -11.70
C TYR A 4 11.39 5.47 -10.70
N TYR A 5 10.25 5.01 -10.16
CA TYR A 5 10.23 4.01 -9.08
C TYR A 5 10.10 2.55 -9.54
N LEU A 6 9.55 2.31 -10.74
CA LEU A 6 9.27 0.97 -11.26
C LEU A 6 10.16 0.61 -12.44
N ASP A 7 10.49 1.60 -13.28
CA ASP A 7 11.26 1.38 -14.51
C ASP A 7 12.72 1.87 -14.39
N ASP A 8 13.12 2.38 -13.22
CA ASP A 8 14.49 2.84 -12.87
C ASP A 8 15.07 3.96 -13.77
N PHE A 9 14.22 4.75 -14.45
CA PHE A 9 14.67 5.91 -15.22
C PHE A 9 15.20 6.99 -14.29
N SER A 10 16.29 7.64 -14.69
CA SER A 10 16.77 8.85 -14.05
C SER A 10 15.85 10.04 -14.30
N LEU A 11 15.93 11.04 -13.42
CA LEU A 11 15.21 12.31 -13.60
C LEU A 11 15.61 13.05 -14.89
N GLY A 12 16.82 12.79 -15.40
CA GLY A 12 17.29 13.35 -16.67
C GLY A 12 16.63 12.70 -17.87
N GLU A 13 16.56 11.37 -17.89
CA GLU A 13 15.89 10.60 -18.95
C GLU A 13 14.39 10.93 -19.02
N ILE A 14 13.74 11.06 -17.85
CA ILE A 14 12.33 11.49 -17.79
C ILE A 14 12.18 12.93 -18.27
N ALA A 15 13.12 13.82 -17.93
CA ALA A 15 13.05 15.22 -18.37
C ALA A 15 13.19 15.35 -19.89
N GLU A 16 14.10 14.58 -20.50
CA GLU A 16 14.32 14.54 -21.94
C GLU A 16 13.11 13.98 -22.69
N GLU A 17 12.57 12.84 -22.25
CA GLU A 17 11.40 12.19 -22.87
C GLU A 17 10.15 13.08 -22.90
N PHE A 18 9.94 13.88 -21.84
CA PHE A 18 8.77 14.75 -21.71
C PHE A 18 9.04 16.22 -22.08
N GLU A 19 10.24 16.55 -22.58
CA GLU A 19 10.66 17.91 -22.93
C GLU A 19 10.46 18.93 -21.78
N VAL A 20 10.70 18.50 -20.54
CA VAL A 20 10.60 19.33 -19.33
C VAL A 20 11.95 19.49 -18.66
N SER A 21 12.06 20.37 -17.66
CA SER A 21 13.30 20.47 -16.88
C SER A 21 13.41 19.32 -15.88
N ARG A 22 14.65 18.88 -15.61
CA ARG A 22 14.95 17.92 -14.54
C ARG A 22 14.39 18.38 -13.18
N GLN A 23 14.39 19.68 -12.92
CA GLN A 23 13.81 20.26 -11.71
C GLN A 23 12.29 20.07 -11.66
N ALA A 24 11.59 20.26 -12.78
CA ALA A 24 10.14 20.07 -12.83
C ALA A 24 9.74 18.62 -12.55
N VAL A 25 10.53 17.64 -13.04
CA VAL A 25 10.34 16.21 -12.74
C VAL A 25 10.54 15.96 -11.24
N TYR A 26 11.64 16.47 -10.66
CA TYR A 26 11.93 16.32 -9.23
C TYR A 26 10.80 16.89 -8.36
N ASP A 27 10.38 18.13 -8.63
CA ASP A 27 9.32 18.80 -7.87
C ASP A 27 7.99 18.05 -7.99
N ASN A 28 7.68 17.51 -9.17
CA ASN A 28 6.47 16.73 -9.37
C ASN A 28 6.48 15.43 -8.56
N ILE A 29 7.59 14.68 -8.59
CA ILE A 29 7.77 13.47 -7.79
C ILE A 29 7.61 13.83 -6.32
N LYS A 30 8.32 14.86 -5.83
CA LYS A 30 8.31 15.18 -4.40
C LYS A 30 6.93 15.59 -3.90
N ARG A 31 6.20 16.41 -4.67
CA ARG A 31 4.82 16.78 -4.33
C ARG A 31 3.90 15.56 -4.33
N THR A 32 4.07 14.66 -5.28
CA THR A 32 3.22 13.47 -5.37
C THR A 32 3.48 12.50 -4.22
N GLU A 33 4.74 12.34 -3.78
CA GLU A 33 5.07 11.59 -2.55
C GLU A 33 4.31 12.13 -1.34
N THR A 34 4.41 13.44 -1.08
CA THR A 34 3.72 14.07 0.05
C THR A 34 2.21 13.90 -0.04
N MET A 35 1.63 13.99 -1.25
CA MET A 35 0.20 13.75 -1.43
C MET A 35 -0.19 12.29 -1.14
N LEU A 36 0.65 11.32 -1.49
CA LEU A 36 0.41 9.91 -1.18
C LEU A 36 0.51 9.62 0.31
N GLU A 37 1.51 10.20 1.00
CA GLU A 37 1.63 10.13 2.47
C GLU A 37 0.37 10.71 3.14
N ASP A 38 -0.07 11.89 2.72
CA ASP A 38 -1.31 12.52 3.20
C ASP A 38 -2.56 11.67 2.95
N TYR A 39 -2.61 10.95 1.83
CA TYR A 39 -3.72 10.04 1.53
C TYR A 39 -3.67 8.81 2.41
N GLU A 40 -2.50 8.22 2.63
CA GLU A 40 -2.37 7.06 3.51
C GLU A 40 -2.70 7.43 4.95
N ASP A 41 -2.25 8.58 5.46
CA ASP A 41 -2.58 9.04 6.81
C ASP A 41 -4.10 9.21 7.03
N LYS A 42 -4.84 9.57 5.97
CA LYS A 42 -6.30 9.80 6.05
C LYS A 42 -7.11 8.53 5.82
N LEU A 43 -6.66 7.68 4.90
CA LEU A 43 -7.44 6.55 4.41
C LEU A 43 -6.98 5.22 5.02
N MET A 44 -5.73 5.15 5.46
CA MET A 44 -5.07 4.00 6.07
C MET A 44 -5.21 2.73 5.21
N LEU A 45 -5.13 2.87 3.88
CA LEU A 45 -5.48 1.80 2.95
C LEU A 45 -4.45 0.69 2.96
N LEU A 46 -3.16 1.05 2.96
CA LEU A 46 -2.08 0.07 3.01
C LEU A 46 -2.11 -0.68 4.34
N MET A 47 -2.21 0.03 5.46
CA MET A 47 -2.31 -0.59 6.77
C MET A 47 -3.52 -1.53 6.88
N LYS A 48 -4.72 -1.09 6.43
CA LYS A 48 -5.92 -1.94 6.41
C LYS A 48 -5.72 -3.17 5.52
N PHE A 49 -5.05 -3.03 4.37
CA PHE A 49 -4.76 -4.14 3.47
C PHE A 49 -3.81 -5.17 4.09
N GLU A 50 -2.72 -4.72 4.70
CA GLU A 50 -1.77 -5.60 5.40
C GLU A 50 -2.48 -6.34 6.53
N ARG A 51 -3.24 -5.62 7.37
CA ARG A 51 -3.96 -6.26 8.48
C ARG A 51 -5.01 -7.27 8.01
N ARG A 52 -5.75 -7.00 6.94
CA ARG A 52 -6.65 -8.00 6.34
C ARG A 52 -5.90 -9.22 5.85
N THR A 53 -4.74 -9.02 5.22
CA THR A 53 -3.91 -10.12 4.71
C THR A 53 -3.39 -11.00 5.84
N GLU A 54 -2.93 -10.39 6.94
CA GLU A 54 -2.52 -11.08 8.16
C GLU A 54 -3.67 -11.88 8.77
N LEU A 55 -4.83 -11.26 8.99
CA LEU A 55 -6.00 -11.95 9.55
C LEU A 55 -6.43 -13.15 8.72
N VAL A 56 -6.40 -13.04 7.39
CA VAL A 56 -6.70 -14.17 6.50
C VAL A 56 -5.66 -15.29 6.65
N ALA A 57 -4.39 -14.95 6.84
CA ALA A 57 -3.34 -15.95 7.11
C ALA A 57 -3.53 -16.61 8.49
N GLU A 58 -3.85 -15.82 9.52
CA GLU A 58 -4.17 -16.30 10.87
C GLU A 58 -5.36 -17.27 10.83
N MET A 59 -6.43 -16.95 10.09
CA MET A 59 -7.59 -17.83 9.90
C MET A 59 -7.21 -19.15 9.25
N LYS A 60 -6.41 -19.13 8.19
CA LYS A 60 -5.95 -20.37 7.53
C LYS A 60 -5.16 -21.27 8.49
N LEU A 61 -4.24 -20.69 9.25
CA LEU A 61 -3.47 -21.41 10.26
C LEU A 61 -4.34 -21.94 11.39
N ALA A 62 -5.33 -21.18 11.85
CA ALA A 62 -6.28 -21.61 12.85
C ALA A 62 -7.10 -22.82 12.37
N MET A 63 -7.55 -22.80 11.11
CA MET A 63 -8.26 -23.94 10.50
C MET A 63 -7.37 -25.19 10.40
N GLU A 64 -6.10 -25.05 10.01
CA GLU A 64 -5.14 -26.17 9.97
C GLU A 64 -4.90 -26.80 11.35
N ASN A 65 -5.01 -26.00 12.41
CA ASN A 65 -4.82 -26.43 13.80
C ASN A 65 -6.12 -26.90 14.48
N ASN A 66 -7.21 -27.13 13.73
CA ASN A 66 -8.52 -27.51 14.26
C ASN A 66 -9.05 -26.53 15.32
N ALA A 67 -8.86 -25.22 15.11
CA ALA A 67 -9.41 -24.18 15.97
C ALA A 67 -10.94 -24.30 16.09
N THR A 68 -11.44 -23.86 17.24
CA THR A 68 -12.88 -23.85 17.53
C THR A 68 -13.63 -22.87 16.63
N PRO A 69 -14.92 -23.12 16.34
CA PRO A 69 -15.74 -22.15 15.62
C PRO A 69 -15.75 -20.75 16.26
N GLU A 70 -15.67 -20.68 17.58
CA GLU A 70 -15.61 -19.42 18.33
C GLU A 70 -14.32 -18.62 18.03
N GLU A 71 -13.17 -19.29 17.93
CA GLU A 71 -11.88 -18.65 17.58
C GLU A 71 -11.92 -18.12 16.14
N ILE A 72 -12.47 -18.88 15.20
CA ILE A 72 -12.62 -18.44 13.81
C ILE A 72 -13.59 -17.26 13.72
N MET A 73 -14.70 -17.30 14.45
CA MET A 73 -15.68 -16.21 14.46
C MET A 73 -15.07 -14.90 15.00
N SER A 74 -14.24 -14.99 16.05
CA SER A 74 -13.53 -13.82 16.58
C SER A 74 -12.59 -13.18 15.55
N LEU A 75 -11.94 -13.98 14.70
CA LEU A 75 -11.07 -13.47 13.63
C LEU A 75 -11.89 -12.80 12.52
N ILE A 76 -13.06 -13.36 12.17
CA ILE A 76 -14.00 -12.76 11.21
C ILE A 76 -14.53 -11.42 11.75
N ASP A 77 -14.97 -11.36 13.00
CA ASP A 77 -15.44 -10.12 13.65
C ASP A 77 -14.37 -9.02 13.64
N THR A 78 -13.09 -9.41 13.78
CA THR A 78 -11.96 -8.48 13.73
C THR A 78 -11.74 -7.97 12.30
N LEU A 79 -11.93 -8.85 11.30
CA LEU A 79 -11.85 -8.49 9.89
C LEU A 79 -12.96 -7.49 9.50
N GLU A 80 -14.19 -7.72 9.95
CA GLU A 80 -15.34 -6.84 9.63
C GLU A 80 -15.19 -5.43 10.22
N LYS A 81 -14.46 -5.29 11.34
CA LYS A 81 -14.23 -3.99 12.00
C LYS A 81 -13.09 -3.16 11.38
N LEU A 82 -12.37 -3.71 10.39
CA LEU A 82 -11.28 -2.99 9.71
C LEU A 82 -11.76 -2.00 8.66
N ASP A 83 -13.01 -2.13 8.21
CA ASP A 83 -13.63 -1.21 7.27
C ASP A 83 -14.25 -0.01 7.98
#